data_AF-A0A9P9YW12-F1
#
_entry.id   AF-A0A9P9YW12-F1
#
_cell.length_a   1.000
_cell.length_b   1.000
_cell.length_c   1.000
_cell.angle_alpha   90.00
_cell.angle_beta   90.00
_cell.angle_gamma   90.00
#
_symmetry.space_group_name_H-M   'P 1'
#
loop_
_entity.id
_entity.type
_entity.pdbx_description
1 polymer ?
#
loop_
_entity_poly.entity_id
_entity_poly.type
_entity_poly.pdbx_seq_one_letter_code
_entity_poly.pdbx_strand_id
1 'polypeptide(L)'
;QIESIGGVLNNKDRPLKERFRALFTLKNIGGGTAIEAISKAFDDESALLKHELAYCLGQMQDAKALNILTKILKDTAQEPMEYKLDPVVEVAETCAIALDRVRWLQSGQKVDDSNPYASVDPSPPTAGDMSVAELKSIYLDAQQSLFDRYRAMFSLRNLRTEDSVAFVLGQLQEPCSIPYLQENLENRLENEMVRHECAEALGAIATDDCIKILNRYAEDDKRVVKESCVIALDMCEYENSPEFQLKIFFCDVSMKLPMLGTILAFFSVILTTMAANKERTFIMVKPDGVQRGLVGKIIQRFEQKGFKLVALKHTWASKELLEKHYADLSARPFFPGLVNYMNSGPVVPMVWEGLNVVKTGRQMLGATNPADSLPGTIRGDFCIQVGRNIIHGSDAVESAEKEIALWFNEKELVTWTPAANDWIYE
;
A
#
# COMPACT_ATOMS: atom_id res chain seq x y z
N GLN A 1 -8.97 -26.15 -4.22
CA GLN A 1 -8.59 -24.96 -3.43
C GLN A 1 -9.78 -24.05 -3.18
N ILE A 2 -10.45 -23.52 -4.22
CA ILE A 2 -11.65 -22.65 -4.11
C ILE A 2 -12.73 -23.26 -3.20
N GLU A 3 -13.08 -24.54 -3.38
CA GLU A 3 -14.10 -25.21 -2.56
C GLU A 3 -13.77 -25.23 -1.06
N SER A 4 -12.50 -25.45 -0.71
CA SER A 4 -12.06 -25.44 0.69
C SER A 4 -12.19 -24.05 1.31
N ILE A 5 -11.85 -23.01 0.56
CA ILE A 5 -11.93 -21.61 1.02
C ILE A 5 -13.40 -21.17 1.09
N GLY A 6 -14.20 -21.55 0.09
CA GLY A 6 -15.65 -21.40 0.10
C GLY A 6 -16.31 -22.08 1.30
N GLY A 7 -15.81 -23.26 1.70
CA GLY A 7 -16.24 -23.94 2.92
C GLY A 7 -15.97 -23.12 4.19
N VAL A 8 -14.86 -22.37 4.27
CA VAL A 8 -14.59 -21.45 5.39
C VAL A 8 -15.55 -20.26 5.36
N LEU A 9 -15.73 -19.61 4.19
CA LEU A 9 -16.64 -18.47 4.04
C LEU A 9 -18.09 -18.80 4.43
N ASN A 10 -18.57 -19.97 4.01
CA ASN A 10 -19.97 -20.38 4.20
C ASN A 10 -20.24 -21.08 5.55
N ASN A 11 -19.22 -21.26 6.39
CA ASN A 11 -19.40 -21.89 7.70
C ASN A 11 -19.78 -20.84 8.75
N LYS A 12 -21.05 -20.84 9.18
CA LYS A 12 -21.61 -19.90 10.16
C LYS A 12 -21.03 -20.06 11.57
N ASP A 13 -20.42 -21.21 11.90
CA ASP A 13 -19.77 -21.46 13.19
C ASP A 13 -18.35 -20.88 13.28
N ARG A 14 -17.80 -20.41 12.15
CA ARG A 14 -16.45 -19.82 12.11
C ARG A 14 -16.47 -18.35 12.54
N PRO A 15 -15.39 -17.88 13.22
CA PRO A 15 -15.25 -16.47 13.53
C PRO A 15 -15.36 -15.60 12.27
N LEU A 16 -16.09 -14.50 12.37
CA LEU A 16 -16.38 -13.62 11.24
C LEU A 16 -15.09 -13.18 10.51
N LYS A 17 -14.01 -12.88 11.25
CA LYS A 17 -12.70 -12.55 10.67
C LYS A 17 -12.10 -13.63 9.76
N GLU A 18 -12.29 -14.91 10.08
CA GLU A 18 -11.82 -16.02 9.22
C GLU A 18 -12.63 -16.08 7.92
N ARG A 19 -13.93 -15.77 8.02
CA ARG A 19 -14.86 -15.73 6.89
C ARG A 19 -14.55 -14.55 5.96
N PHE A 20 -14.26 -13.37 6.50
CA PHE A 20 -13.76 -12.22 5.72
C PHE A 20 -12.46 -12.55 4.99
N ARG A 21 -11.48 -13.17 5.67
CA ARG A 21 -10.24 -13.63 5.01
C ARG A 21 -10.53 -14.58 3.86
N ALA A 22 -11.48 -15.49 4.02
CA ALA A 22 -11.90 -16.41 2.97
C ALA A 22 -12.61 -15.71 1.80
N LEU A 23 -13.52 -14.77 2.08
CA LEU A 23 -14.21 -13.94 1.08
C LEU A 23 -13.22 -13.23 0.16
N PHE A 24 -12.30 -12.46 0.75
CA PHE A 24 -11.36 -11.69 -0.05
C PHE A 24 -10.36 -12.59 -0.79
N THR A 25 -10.00 -13.76 -0.22
CA THR A 25 -9.20 -14.76 -0.95
C THR A 25 -9.93 -15.27 -2.19
N LEU A 26 -11.24 -15.55 -2.09
CA LEU A 26 -12.07 -15.97 -3.23
C LEU A 26 -12.20 -14.88 -4.29
N LYS A 27 -12.43 -13.63 -3.86
CA LYS A 27 -12.47 -12.46 -4.76
C LYS A 27 -11.22 -12.41 -5.64
N ASN A 28 -10.05 -12.64 -5.04
CA ASN A 28 -8.77 -12.57 -5.74
C ASN A 28 -8.50 -13.75 -6.67
N ILE A 29 -8.90 -14.96 -6.26
CA ILE A 29 -8.77 -16.13 -7.14
C ILE A 29 -9.61 -15.91 -8.40
N GLY A 30 -10.77 -15.26 -8.27
CA GLY A 30 -11.61 -14.92 -9.41
C GLY A 30 -12.27 -16.13 -10.07
N GLY A 31 -12.99 -15.85 -11.16
CA GLY A 31 -13.65 -16.87 -11.98
C GLY A 31 -14.96 -17.41 -11.40
N GLY A 32 -15.69 -18.15 -12.24
CA GLY A 32 -17.06 -18.57 -11.96
C GLY A 32 -17.23 -19.37 -10.66
N THR A 33 -16.30 -20.28 -10.35
CA THR A 33 -16.39 -21.11 -9.14
C THR A 33 -16.19 -20.30 -7.85
N ALA A 34 -15.35 -19.26 -7.88
CA ALA A 34 -15.18 -18.36 -6.74
C ALA A 34 -16.42 -17.48 -6.53
N ILE A 35 -16.97 -16.95 -7.63
CA ILE A 35 -18.24 -16.19 -7.64
C ILE A 35 -19.37 -17.05 -7.05
N GLU A 36 -19.48 -18.31 -7.45
CA GLU A 36 -20.47 -19.24 -6.89
C GLU A 36 -20.26 -19.48 -5.39
N ALA A 37 -19.02 -19.66 -4.95
CA ALA A 37 -18.69 -19.83 -3.53
C ALA A 37 -19.03 -18.59 -2.68
N ILE A 38 -18.78 -17.39 -3.21
CA ILE A 38 -19.16 -16.10 -2.58
C ILE A 38 -20.69 -15.98 -2.54
N SER A 39 -21.38 -16.30 -3.64
CA SER A 39 -22.83 -16.15 -3.75
C SER A 39 -23.64 -16.97 -2.74
N LYS A 40 -23.10 -18.10 -2.27
CA LYS A 40 -23.76 -18.94 -1.26
C LYS A 40 -23.83 -18.28 0.13
N ALA A 41 -22.97 -17.31 0.40
CA ALA A 41 -22.90 -16.67 1.72
C ALA A 41 -23.89 -15.50 1.89
N PHE A 42 -24.69 -15.15 0.87
CA PHE A 42 -25.69 -14.10 0.99
C PHE A 42 -26.88 -14.46 1.90
N ASP A 43 -27.02 -15.73 2.29
CA ASP A 43 -27.99 -16.20 3.29
C ASP A 43 -27.46 -16.04 4.74
N ASP A 44 -26.45 -15.19 4.94
CA ASP A 44 -25.89 -14.93 6.27
C ASP A 44 -26.72 -13.90 7.07
N GLU A 45 -26.69 -14.03 8.39
CA GLU A 45 -27.36 -13.09 9.30
C GLU A 45 -26.58 -11.78 9.47
N SER A 46 -25.26 -11.79 9.23
CA SER A 46 -24.44 -10.57 9.30
C SER A 46 -24.68 -9.70 8.07
N ALA A 47 -25.37 -8.57 8.29
CA ALA A 47 -25.52 -7.51 7.30
C ALA A 47 -24.16 -7.02 6.76
N LEU A 48 -23.18 -6.92 7.66
CA LEU A 48 -21.80 -6.56 7.35
C LEU A 48 -21.17 -7.54 6.35
N LEU A 49 -21.31 -8.85 6.59
CA LEU A 49 -20.80 -9.85 5.65
C LEU A 49 -21.52 -9.76 4.29
N LYS A 50 -22.86 -9.67 4.30
CA LYS A 50 -23.65 -9.59 3.05
C LYS A 50 -23.27 -8.38 2.20
N HIS A 51 -23.10 -7.23 2.84
CA HIS A 51 -22.60 -6.01 2.21
C HIS A 51 -21.25 -6.27 1.52
N GLU A 52 -20.30 -6.88 2.24
CA GLU A 52 -18.96 -7.14 1.71
C GLU A 52 -18.94 -8.15 0.56
N LEU A 53 -19.84 -9.14 0.58
CA LEU A 53 -19.99 -10.09 -0.53
C LEU A 53 -20.37 -9.34 -1.82
N ALA A 54 -21.32 -8.41 -1.74
CA ALA A 54 -21.77 -7.62 -2.88
C ALA A 54 -20.65 -6.72 -3.41
N TYR A 55 -19.94 -6.05 -2.50
CA TYR A 55 -18.77 -5.25 -2.80
C TYR A 55 -17.70 -6.07 -3.55
N CYS A 56 -17.31 -7.24 -3.00
CA CYS A 56 -16.34 -8.12 -3.61
C CYS A 56 -16.76 -8.59 -5.01
N LEU A 57 -18.02 -8.99 -5.19
CA LEU A 57 -18.55 -9.39 -6.50
C LEU A 57 -18.50 -8.25 -7.53
N GLY A 58 -18.80 -7.01 -7.12
CA GLY A 58 -18.67 -5.83 -7.98
C GLY A 58 -17.21 -5.59 -8.40
N GLN A 59 -16.27 -5.69 -7.46
CA GLN A 59 -14.84 -5.51 -7.71
C GLN A 59 -14.21 -6.61 -8.57
N MET A 60 -14.82 -7.80 -8.66
CA MET A 60 -14.34 -8.87 -9.53
C MET A 60 -14.55 -8.55 -11.02
N GLN A 61 -15.40 -7.58 -11.35
CA GLN A 61 -15.67 -7.11 -12.72
C GLN A 61 -16.10 -8.22 -13.70
N ASP A 62 -16.57 -9.35 -13.18
CA ASP A 62 -16.99 -10.50 -13.97
C ASP A 62 -18.48 -10.42 -14.29
N ALA A 63 -18.85 -10.57 -15.56
CA ALA A 63 -20.24 -10.54 -15.99
C ALA A 63 -21.12 -11.63 -15.33
N LYS A 64 -20.54 -12.73 -14.82
CA LYS A 64 -21.28 -13.74 -14.05
C LYS A 64 -21.78 -13.19 -12.71
N ALA A 65 -21.05 -12.26 -12.10
CA ALA A 65 -21.46 -11.59 -10.88
C ALA A 65 -22.73 -10.74 -11.10
N LEU A 66 -22.94 -10.21 -12.32
CA LEU A 66 -24.15 -9.44 -12.65
C LEU A 66 -25.43 -10.22 -12.39
N ASN A 67 -25.49 -11.49 -12.80
CA ASN A 67 -26.69 -12.29 -12.64
C ASN A 67 -27.01 -12.53 -11.15
N ILE A 68 -25.97 -12.66 -10.32
CA ILE A 68 -26.10 -12.86 -8.88
C ILE A 68 -26.48 -11.55 -8.18
N LEU A 69 -25.75 -10.46 -8.43
CA LEU A 69 -26.06 -9.13 -7.89
C LEU A 69 -27.45 -8.66 -8.33
N THR A 70 -27.80 -8.88 -9.59
CA THR A 70 -29.14 -8.59 -10.12
C THR A 70 -30.20 -9.47 -9.46
N LYS A 71 -29.92 -10.75 -9.19
CA LYS A 71 -30.86 -11.62 -8.48
C LYS A 71 -31.08 -11.15 -7.05
N ILE A 72 -30.01 -10.78 -6.34
CA ILE A 72 -30.08 -10.24 -4.98
C ILE A 72 -30.86 -8.91 -4.97
N LEU A 73 -30.69 -8.08 -6.01
CA LEU A 73 -31.44 -6.83 -6.20
C LEU A 73 -32.88 -7.02 -6.68
N LYS A 74 -33.20 -8.10 -7.39
CA LYS A 74 -34.53 -8.38 -7.99
C LYS A 74 -35.38 -9.35 -7.19
N ASP A 75 -34.82 -10.00 -6.18
CA ASP A 75 -35.59 -10.83 -5.27
C ASP A 75 -36.34 -9.92 -4.28
N THR A 76 -37.48 -9.44 -4.74
CA THR A 76 -38.53 -8.92 -3.88
C THR A 76 -39.79 -9.66 -4.25
N ALA A 77 -40.62 -9.97 -3.26
CA ALA A 77 -41.98 -10.42 -3.50
C ALA A 77 -42.87 -9.42 -4.29
N GLN A 78 -42.37 -8.41 -5.04
CA GLN A 78 -43.10 -7.62 -6.05
C GLN A 78 -42.19 -6.99 -7.14
N GLU A 79 -42.87 -6.59 -8.23
CA GLU A 79 -42.48 -6.15 -9.57
C GLU A 79 -41.63 -4.85 -9.72
N PRO A 80 -41.16 -4.49 -10.95
CA PRO A 80 -39.86 -3.87 -11.19
C PRO A 80 -39.85 -2.34 -11.14
N MET A 81 -38.64 -1.78 -10.95
CA MET A 81 -38.27 -0.36 -10.84
C MET A 81 -38.30 0.22 -9.42
N GLU A 82 -37.39 -0.22 -8.56
CA GLU A 82 -36.59 0.64 -7.66
C GLU A 82 -35.66 -0.29 -6.86
N TYR A 83 -34.34 -0.10 -6.97
CA TYR A 83 -33.29 -0.95 -6.39
C TYR A 83 -33.16 -0.79 -4.85
N LYS A 84 -34.28 -0.74 -4.11
CA LYS A 84 -34.36 -0.22 -2.72
C LYS A 84 -34.76 -1.22 -1.62
N LEU A 85 -34.88 -2.53 -1.88
CA LEU A 85 -35.69 -3.40 -1.01
C LEU A 85 -35.00 -4.68 -0.47
N ASP A 86 -33.69 -4.65 -0.20
CA ASP A 86 -33.16 -5.46 0.91
C ASP A 86 -33.64 -4.81 2.23
N PRO A 87 -34.08 -5.57 3.25
CA PRO A 87 -34.44 -4.98 4.56
C PRO A 87 -33.30 -4.15 5.18
N VAL A 88 -32.06 -4.37 4.73
CA VAL A 88 -30.88 -3.57 5.02
C VAL A 88 -30.61 -2.67 3.81
N VAL A 89 -30.93 -1.38 3.94
CA VAL A 89 -30.83 -0.39 2.84
C VAL A 89 -29.43 -0.32 2.25
N GLU A 90 -28.41 -0.57 3.06
CA GLU A 90 -27.00 -0.44 2.68
C GLU A 90 -26.52 -1.62 1.81
N VAL A 91 -27.10 -2.81 2.00
CA VAL A 91 -26.86 -3.95 1.08
C VAL A 91 -27.47 -3.64 -0.28
N ALA A 92 -28.66 -3.04 -0.30
CA ALA A 92 -29.34 -2.65 -1.55
C ALA A 92 -28.55 -1.57 -2.29
N GLU A 93 -28.09 -0.53 -1.58
CA GLU A 93 -27.28 0.56 -2.13
C GLU A 93 -25.93 0.06 -2.69
N THR A 94 -25.22 -0.79 -1.96
CA THR A 94 -23.95 -1.35 -2.42
C THR A 94 -24.11 -2.25 -3.64
N CYS A 95 -25.17 -3.07 -3.68
CA CYS A 95 -25.49 -3.84 -4.86
C CYS A 95 -25.82 -2.95 -6.06
N ALA A 96 -26.56 -1.84 -5.85
CA ALA A 96 -26.91 -0.90 -6.90
C ALA A 96 -25.67 -0.22 -7.50
N ILE A 97 -24.75 0.26 -6.66
CA ILE A 97 -23.47 0.85 -7.10
C ILE A 97 -22.63 -0.18 -7.85
N ALA A 98 -22.51 -1.40 -7.33
CA ALA A 98 -21.77 -2.49 -7.98
C ALA A 98 -22.34 -2.81 -9.37
N LEU A 99 -23.67 -2.83 -9.50
CA LEU A 99 -24.34 -3.06 -10.77
C LEU A 99 -24.06 -1.94 -11.78
N ASP A 100 -24.14 -0.68 -11.34
CA ASP A 100 -23.87 0.48 -12.18
C ASP A 100 -22.40 0.57 -12.60
N ARG A 101 -21.46 0.13 -11.74
CA ARG A 101 -20.05 0.00 -12.09
C ARG A 101 -19.82 -1.00 -13.21
N VAL A 102 -20.42 -2.19 -13.12
CA VAL A 102 -20.25 -3.22 -14.15
C VAL A 102 -20.91 -2.79 -15.46
N ARG A 103 -22.09 -2.15 -15.41
CA ARG A 103 -22.73 -1.54 -16.59
C ARG A 103 -21.85 -0.48 -17.23
N TRP A 104 -21.23 0.38 -16.41
CA TRP A 104 -20.30 1.40 -16.89
C TRP A 104 -19.10 0.77 -17.61
N LEU A 105 -18.49 -0.27 -17.06
CA LEU A 105 -17.39 -1.00 -17.70
C LEU A 105 -17.80 -1.60 -19.05
N GLN A 106 -19.03 -2.11 -19.15
CA GLN A 106 -19.58 -2.66 -20.40
C GLN A 106 -19.94 -1.60 -21.44
N SER A 107 -20.24 -0.37 -21.02
CA SER A 107 -20.56 0.74 -21.93
C SER A 107 -19.38 1.16 -22.82
N GLY A 108 -18.15 0.77 -22.46
CA GLY A 108 -16.93 1.14 -23.17
C GLY A 108 -16.50 2.59 -22.95
N GLN A 109 -17.16 3.34 -22.06
CA GLN A 109 -16.71 4.67 -21.65
C GLN A 109 -15.33 4.57 -21.01
N LYS A 110 -14.39 5.38 -21.50
CA LYS A 110 -13.05 5.54 -20.91
C LYS A 110 -12.98 6.89 -20.24
N VAL A 111 -12.79 6.89 -18.92
CA VAL A 111 -12.40 8.06 -18.15
C VAL A 111 -10.94 7.85 -17.76
N ASP A 112 -10.17 8.93 -17.65
CA ASP A 112 -8.85 8.85 -17.02
C ASP A 112 -9.05 8.40 -15.57
N ASP A 113 -8.87 7.10 -15.33
CA ASP A 113 -8.94 6.49 -14.01
C ASP A 113 -7.56 6.54 -13.37
N SER A 114 -6.94 7.73 -13.40
CA SER A 114 -5.69 8.03 -12.71
C SER A 114 -5.94 8.06 -11.20
N ASN A 115 -6.43 6.93 -10.69
CA ASN A 115 -6.62 6.66 -9.28
C ASN A 115 -5.24 6.62 -8.63
N PRO A 116 -4.91 7.60 -7.77
CA PRO A 116 -3.61 7.63 -7.15
C PRO A 116 -3.56 6.64 -5.96
N TYR A 117 -4.65 5.90 -5.71
CA TYR A 117 -4.78 4.78 -4.79
C TYR A 117 -4.87 3.48 -5.60
N ALA A 118 -4.26 2.39 -5.11
CA ALA A 118 -4.27 1.09 -5.79
C ALA A 118 -5.62 0.33 -5.60
N SER A 119 -6.68 1.03 -5.21
CA SER A 119 -8.01 0.47 -4.95
C SER A 119 -8.83 0.35 -6.24
N VAL A 120 -9.63 -0.70 -6.35
CA VAL A 120 -10.68 -0.78 -7.37
C VAL A 120 -11.91 -0.09 -6.80
N ASP A 121 -12.12 1.17 -7.17
CA ASP A 121 -13.22 1.94 -6.61
C ASP A 121 -14.59 1.45 -7.12
N PRO A 122 -15.62 1.47 -6.26
CA PRO A 122 -17.01 1.18 -6.61
C PRO A 122 -17.56 2.02 -7.75
N SER A 123 -16.99 3.20 -8.02
CA SER A 123 -17.34 4.03 -9.16
C SER A 123 -16.07 4.64 -9.76
N PRO A 124 -16.01 4.89 -11.08
CA PRO A 124 -14.92 5.67 -11.67
C PRO A 124 -14.94 7.13 -11.16
N PRO A 125 -13.84 7.89 -11.24
CA PRO A 125 -13.89 9.32 -10.99
C PRO A 125 -14.84 10.05 -11.95
N THR A 126 -15.27 11.26 -11.60
CA THR A 126 -15.98 12.17 -12.52
C THR A 126 -15.13 12.44 -13.76
N ALA A 127 -15.77 12.68 -14.91
CA ALA A 127 -15.05 13.03 -16.12
C ALA A 127 -14.60 14.50 -16.08
N GLY A 128 -13.33 14.77 -16.43
CA GLY A 128 -12.77 16.11 -16.55
C GLY A 128 -12.22 16.71 -15.25
N ASP A 129 -11.50 17.82 -15.38
CA ASP A 129 -10.81 18.51 -14.28
C ASP A 129 -11.78 19.40 -13.48
N MET A 130 -12.66 18.78 -12.69
CA MET A 130 -13.59 19.49 -11.81
C MET A 130 -12.88 20.04 -10.58
N SER A 131 -13.23 21.26 -10.17
CA SER A 131 -12.72 21.88 -8.95
C SER A 131 -13.29 21.23 -7.68
N VAL A 132 -12.61 21.42 -6.54
CA VAL A 132 -13.09 20.95 -5.22
C VAL A 132 -14.51 21.46 -4.92
N ALA A 133 -14.84 22.69 -5.31
CA ALA A 133 -16.16 23.28 -5.07
C ALA A 133 -17.27 22.59 -5.88
N GLU A 134 -17.00 22.28 -7.16
CA GLU A 134 -17.95 21.59 -8.03
C GLU A 134 -18.19 20.15 -7.56
N LEU A 135 -17.12 19.44 -7.20
CA LEU A 135 -17.23 18.08 -6.67
C LEU A 135 -17.98 18.03 -5.33
N LYS A 136 -17.74 19.00 -4.43
CA LYS A 136 -18.50 19.13 -3.18
C LYS A 136 -19.98 19.37 -3.46
N SER A 137 -20.32 20.21 -4.44
CA SER A 137 -21.72 20.43 -4.81
C SER A 137 -22.40 19.16 -5.29
N ILE A 138 -21.71 18.31 -6.06
CA ILE A 138 -22.28 17.04 -6.53
C ILE A 138 -22.45 16.07 -5.36
N TYR A 139 -21.43 15.92 -4.51
CA TYR A 139 -21.46 14.98 -3.40
C TYR A 139 -22.56 15.27 -2.37
N LEU A 140 -22.77 16.57 -2.06
CA LEU A 140 -23.77 17.01 -1.05
C LEU A 140 -25.19 17.13 -1.61
N ASP A 141 -25.37 17.02 -2.93
CA ASP A 141 -26.69 17.14 -3.54
C ASP A 141 -27.48 15.83 -3.39
N ALA A 142 -28.45 15.84 -2.47
CA ALA A 142 -29.34 14.71 -2.22
C ALA A 142 -30.27 14.36 -3.41
N GLN A 143 -30.33 15.21 -4.44
CA GLN A 143 -31.06 14.91 -5.68
C GLN A 143 -30.20 14.16 -6.72
N GLN A 144 -28.88 14.09 -6.52
CA GLN A 144 -27.99 13.33 -7.40
C GLN A 144 -28.08 11.83 -7.16
N SER A 145 -27.77 11.06 -8.20
CA SER A 145 -27.69 9.61 -8.08
C SER A 145 -26.59 9.22 -7.10
N LEU A 146 -26.79 8.11 -6.38
CA LEU A 146 -25.77 7.60 -5.45
C LEU A 146 -24.46 7.31 -6.19
N PHE A 147 -24.54 6.77 -7.41
CA PHE A 147 -23.37 6.53 -8.25
C PHE A 147 -22.60 7.82 -8.53
N ASP A 148 -23.26 8.90 -8.97
CA ASP A 148 -22.59 10.18 -9.28
C ASP A 148 -22.00 10.87 -8.04
N ARG A 149 -22.68 10.75 -6.90
CA ARG A 149 -22.15 11.21 -5.60
C ARG A 149 -20.87 10.45 -5.24
N TYR A 150 -20.82 9.14 -5.45
CA TYR A 150 -19.62 8.32 -5.27
C TYR A 150 -18.49 8.70 -6.25
N ARG A 151 -18.82 8.99 -7.52
CA ARG A 151 -17.83 9.49 -8.48
C ARG A 151 -17.19 10.79 -7.99
N ALA A 152 -18.00 11.72 -7.48
CA ALA A 152 -17.52 12.99 -6.95
C ALA A 152 -16.69 12.81 -5.67
N MET A 153 -17.09 11.87 -4.80
CA MET A 153 -16.32 11.49 -3.60
C MET A 153 -14.91 11.00 -3.97
N PHE A 154 -14.80 10.04 -4.89
CA PHE A 154 -13.50 9.52 -5.29
C PHE A 154 -12.65 10.54 -6.04
N SER A 155 -13.28 11.40 -6.85
CA SER A 155 -12.57 12.55 -7.43
C SER A 155 -12.00 13.48 -6.36
N LEU A 156 -12.78 13.81 -5.31
CA LEU A 156 -12.28 14.61 -4.17
C LEU A 156 -11.10 13.93 -3.50
N ARG A 157 -11.20 12.63 -3.20
CA ARG A 157 -10.10 11.83 -2.62
C ARG A 157 -8.83 11.89 -3.47
N ASN A 158 -8.99 11.85 -4.79
CA ASN A 158 -7.87 11.83 -5.74
C ASN A 158 -7.15 13.19 -5.82
N LEU A 159 -7.81 14.30 -5.47
CA LEU A 159 -7.21 15.64 -5.47
C LEU A 159 -6.17 15.89 -4.36
N ARG A 160 -6.26 15.17 -3.22
CA ARG A 160 -5.27 15.23 -2.12
C ARG A 160 -4.99 16.64 -1.55
N THR A 161 -5.97 17.53 -1.62
CA THR A 161 -5.89 18.84 -0.94
C THR A 161 -6.45 18.75 0.47
N GLU A 162 -5.99 19.59 1.42
CA GLU A 162 -6.55 19.64 2.79
C GLU A 162 -8.08 19.79 2.79
N ASP A 163 -8.62 20.61 1.89
CA ASP A 163 -10.06 20.83 1.72
C ASP A 163 -10.83 19.61 1.21
N SER A 164 -10.16 18.71 0.48
CA SER A 164 -10.70 17.42 0.05
C SER A 164 -10.56 16.36 1.15
N VAL A 165 -9.50 16.45 1.96
CA VAL A 165 -9.17 15.50 3.02
C VAL A 165 -10.19 15.50 4.15
N ALA A 166 -10.68 16.68 4.52
CA ALA A 166 -11.74 16.82 5.52
C ALA A 166 -13.07 16.15 5.15
N PHE A 167 -13.23 15.76 3.88
CA PHE A 167 -14.52 15.39 3.32
C PHE A 167 -14.62 13.91 2.92
N VAL A 168 -13.52 13.33 2.48
CA VAL A 168 -13.36 11.87 2.31
C VAL A 168 -12.70 11.29 3.55
N LEU A 169 -13.46 11.32 4.65
CA LEU A 169 -12.99 10.85 5.95
C LEU A 169 -12.58 9.38 5.88
N GLY A 170 -11.45 9.03 6.49
CA GLY A 170 -10.99 7.65 6.65
C GLY A 170 -10.17 7.05 5.52
N GLN A 171 -10.53 7.30 4.26
CA GLN A 171 -9.80 6.71 3.11
C GLN A 171 -8.40 7.29 2.91
N LEU A 172 -8.19 8.49 3.46
CA LEU A 172 -6.90 9.16 3.47
C LEU A 172 -6.07 8.82 4.68
N GLN A 173 -6.62 8.13 5.69
CA GLN A 173 -5.89 7.69 6.87
C GLN A 173 -5.03 8.77 7.58
N GLU A 174 -5.37 10.04 7.40
CA GLU A 174 -4.64 11.13 8.04
C GLU A 174 -5.08 11.26 9.50
N PRO A 175 -4.16 11.36 10.48
CA PRO A 175 -4.50 11.53 11.88
C PRO A 175 -5.38 12.76 12.17
N CYS A 176 -5.36 13.77 11.30
CA CYS A 176 -6.24 14.96 11.43
C CYS A 176 -7.74 14.63 11.28
N SER A 177 -8.09 13.47 10.70
CA SER A 177 -9.47 13.02 10.55
C SER A 177 -10.04 12.32 11.80
N ILE A 178 -9.19 11.90 12.74
CA ILE A 178 -9.58 11.14 13.94
C ILE A 178 -10.69 11.84 14.75
N PRO A 179 -10.65 13.16 15.03
CA PRO A 179 -11.71 13.80 15.82
C PRO A 179 -13.09 13.72 15.15
N TYR A 180 -13.15 13.85 13.83
CA TYR A 180 -14.39 13.77 13.06
C TYR A 180 -14.92 12.35 12.96
N LEU A 181 -14.03 11.37 12.73
CA LEU A 181 -14.38 9.95 12.73
C LEU A 181 -14.89 9.51 14.11
N GLN A 182 -14.25 9.98 15.18
CA GLN A 182 -14.71 9.76 16.54
C GLN A 182 -16.11 10.33 16.74
N GLU A 183 -16.32 11.62 16.44
CA GLU A 183 -17.62 12.28 16.63
C GLU A 183 -18.78 11.50 15.99
N ASN A 184 -18.58 11.01 14.76
CA ASN A 184 -19.59 10.22 14.06
C ASN A 184 -19.78 8.81 14.65
N LEU A 185 -18.70 8.11 15.03
CA LEU A 185 -18.79 6.80 15.69
C LEU A 185 -19.50 6.89 17.06
N GLU A 186 -19.28 7.97 17.81
CA GLU A 186 -19.89 8.18 19.14
C GLU A 186 -21.37 8.58 19.07
N ASN A 187 -21.82 9.15 17.96
CA ASN A 187 -23.18 9.62 17.78
C ASN A 187 -24.18 8.47 17.66
N ARG A 188 -24.91 8.15 18.74
CA ARG A 188 -25.94 7.09 18.76
C ARG A 188 -27.15 7.36 17.87
N LEU A 189 -27.33 8.60 17.41
CA LEU A 189 -28.40 8.96 16.46
C LEU A 189 -27.95 8.83 15.01
N GLU A 190 -26.65 8.60 14.77
CA GLU A 190 -26.10 8.39 13.45
C GLU A 190 -26.48 6.99 12.91
N ASN A 191 -26.58 6.87 11.59
CA ASN A 191 -26.82 5.60 10.93
C ASN A 191 -25.70 4.60 11.27
N GLU A 192 -26.09 3.35 11.53
CA GLU A 192 -25.17 2.31 12.02
C GLU A 192 -24.08 1.92 11.01
N MET A 193 -24.32 2.10 9.71
CA MET A 193 -23.32 1.90 8.66
C MET A 193 -22.33 3.06 8.58
N VAL A 194 -22.77 4.31 8.77
CA VAL A 194 -21.84 5.45 8.89
C VAL A 194 -20.90 5.27 10.09
N ARG A 195 -21.45 4.80 11.21
CA ARG A 195 -20.66 4.46 12.41
C ARG A 195 -19.69 3.32 12.14
N HIS A 196 -20.10 2.28 11.41
CA HIS A 196 -19.22 1.18 10.96
C HIS A 196 -18.06 1.69 10.10
N GLU A 197 -18.33 2.50 9.09
CA GLU A 197 -17.29 3.08 8.21
C GLU A 197 -16.30 3.93 9.01
N CYS A 198 -16.79 4.67 10.02
CA CYS A 198 -15.92 5.41 10.94
C CYS A 198 -15.05 4.47 11.79
N ALA A 199 -15.58 3.34 12.26
CA ALA A 199 -14.81 2.34 12.98
C ALA A 199 -13.74 1.69 12.09
N GLU A 200 -14.06 1.36 10.84
CA GLU A 200 -13.07 0.83 9.89
C GLU A 200 -11.99 1.86 9.58
N ALA A 201 -12.38 3.11 9.34
CA ALA A 201 -11.46 4.23 9.12
C ALA A 201 -10.54 4.51 10.32
N LEU A 202 -11.02 4.33 11.55
CA LEU A 202 -10.18 4.43 12.75
C LEU A 202 -9.23 3.23 12.84
N GLY A 203 -9.72 2.02 12.53
CA GLY A 203 -8.89 0.80 12.47
C GLY A 203 -7.77 0.91 11.47
N ALA A 204 -8.07 1.53 10.34
CA ALA A 204 -7.14 1.90 9.29
C ALA A 204 -6.04 2.84 9.81
N ILE A 205 -6.40 3.94 10.48
CA ILE A 205 -5.42 4.92 10.98
C ILE A 205 -4.51 4.33 12.07
N ALA A 206 -5.00 3.35 12.85
CA ALA A 206 -4.23 2.48 13.74
C ALA A 206 -3.35 3.18 14.83
N THR A 207 -3.64 4.44 15.18
CA THR A 207 -2.96 5.13 16.29
C THR A 207 -3.45 4.68 17.66
N ASP A 208 -2.69 4.96 18.73
CA ASP A 208 -3.11 4.70 20.12
C ASP A 208 -4.48 5.31 20.46
N ASP A 209 -4.79 6.48 19.91
CA ASP A 209 -6.09 7.13 20.13
C ASP A 209 -7.21 6.41 19.39
N CYS A 210 -6.96 5.94 18.15
CA CYS A 210 -7.90 5.07 17.43
C CYS A 210 -8.21 3.79 18.23
N ILE A 211 -7.19 3.12 18.78
CA ILE A 211 -7.36 1.91 19.60
C ILE A 211 -8.22 2.18 20.82
N LYS A 212 -7.98 3.30 21.53
CA LYS A 212 -8.81 3.70 22.68
C LYS A 212 -10.25 3.97 22.26
N ILE A 213 -10.47 4.62 21.13
CA ILE A 213 -11.82 4.89 20.61
C ILE A 213 -12.53 3.57 20.28
N LEU A 214 -11.91 2.70 19.48
CA LEU A 214 -12.50 1.43 19.04
C LEU A 214 -12.84 0.50 20.22
N ASN A 215 -11.96 0.41 21.23
CA ASN A 215 -12.23 -0.38 22.43
C ASN A 215 -13.50 0.06 23.19
N ARG A 216 -13.86 1.36 23.14
CA ARG A 216 -15.10 1.85 23.77
C ARG A 216 -16.36 1.34 23.09
N TYR A 217 -16.28 0.97 21.80
CA TYR A 217 -17.40 0.57 20.96
C TYR A 217 -17.32 -0.90 20.49
N ALA A 218 -16.35 -1.67 20.98
CA ALA A 218 -16.22 -3.12 20.74
C ALA A 218 -17.36 -3.95 21.36
N GLU A 219 -18.23 -3.33 22.17
CA GLU A 219 -19.43 -3.92 22.77
C GLU A 219 -20.66 -3.03 22.52
N ASP A 220 -20.70 -2.32 21.39
CA ASP A 220 -21.83 -1.46 21.00
C ASP A 220 -23.15 -2.25 20.89
N ASP A 221 -24.29 -1.58 21.16
CA ASP A 221 -25.61 -2.19 21.06
C ASP A 221 -26.00 -2.54 19.62
N LYS A 222 -25.36 -1.88 18.63
CA LYS A 222 -25.51 -2.21 17.22
C LYS A 222 -24.48 -3.26 16.82
N ARG A 223 -24.99 -4.43 16.39
CA ARG A 223 -24.16 -5.56 15.96
C ARG A 223 -23.14 -5.19 14.88
N VAL A 224 -23.53 -4.37 13.90
CA VAL A 224 -22.63 -3.94 12.81
C VAL A 224 -21.47 -3.11 13.35
N VAL A 225 -21.73 -2.12 14.22
CA VAL A 225 -20.68 -1.28 14.83
C VAL A 225 -19.77 -2.13 15.72
N LYS A 226 -20.36 -3.02 16.52
CA LYS A 226 -19.62 -3.99 17.35
C LYS A 226 -18.65 -4.83 16.52
N GLU A 227 -19.16 -5.50 15.48
CA GLU A 227 -18.36 -6.37 14.60
C GLU A 227 -17.22 -5.57 13.94
N SER A 228 -17.51 -4.33 13.53
CA SER A 228 -16.55 -3.42 12.91
C SER A 228 -15.42 -3.03 13.86
N CYS A 229 -15.75 -2.62 15.08
CA CYS A 229 -14.74 -2.25 16.07
C CYS A 229 -13.85 -3.44 16.45
N VAL A 230 -14.42 -4.65 16.57
CA VAL A 230 -13.64 -5.87 16.85
C VAL A 230 -12.69 -6.20 15.69
N ILE A 231 -13.15 -6.10 14.44
CA ILE A 231 -12.31 -6.32 13.26
C ILE A 231 -11.22 -5.23 13.16
N ALA A 232 -11.59 -3.97 13.36
CA ALA A 232 -10.69 -2.83 13.36
C ALA A 232 -9.63 -2.91 14.47
N LEU A 233 -9.95 -3.47 15.64
CA LEU A 233 -8.97 -3.72 16.70
C LEU A 233 -7.99 -4.83 16.34
N ASP A 234 -8.44 -5.93 15.73
CA ASP A 234 -7.56 -6.99 15.19
C ASP A 234 -6.63 -6.39 14.11
N MET A 235 -7.12 -5.42 13.32
CA MET A 235 -6.31 -4.64 12.38
C MET A 235 -5.27 -3.78 13.10
N CYS A 236 -5.67 -2.97 14.09
CA CYS A 236 -4.73 -2.17 14.87
C CYS A 236 -3.68 -3.03 15.58
N GLU A 237 -4.06 -4.19 16.13
CA GLU A 237 -3.14 -5.14 16.77
C GLU A 237 -2.17 -5.73 15.75
N TYR A 238 -2.64 -6.05 14.55
CA TYR A 238 -1.78 -6.50 13.46
C TYR A 238 -0.82 -5.38 13.03
N GLU A 239 -1.30 -4.17 12.78
CA GLU A 239 -0.49 -2.98 12.43
C GLU A 239 0.57 -2.65 13.51
N ASN A 240 0.23 -2.86 14.79
CA ASN A 240 1.11 -2.65 15.93
C ASN A 240 1.86 -3.91 16.39
N SER A 241 1.68 -5.04 15.70
CA SER A 241 2.41 -6.28 16.00
C SER A 241 3.90 -6.09 15.68
N PRO A 242 4.82 -6.77 16.38
CA PRO A 242 6.24 -6.75 16.02
C PRO A 242 6.48 -7.20 14.58
N GLU A 243 5.64 -8.08 14.03
CA GLU A 243 5.73 -8.53 12.63
C GLU A 243 5.36 -7.44 11.61
N PHE A 244 4.49 -6.49 11.96
CA PHE A 244 4.12 -5.36 11.09
C PHE A 244 4.87 -4.08 11.43
N GLN A 245 5.17 -3.81 12.70
CA GLN A 245 6.08 -2.75 13.10
C GLN A 245 7.49 -2.98 12.57
N LEU A 246 7.98 -4.24 12.42
CA LEU A 246 9.17 -4.48 11.61
C LEU A 246 8.94 -3.99 10.17
N LYS A 247 7.83 -4.35 9.51
CA LYS A 247 7.54 -3.86 8.14
C LYS A 247 7.46 -2.32 8.02
N ILE A 248 6.97 -1.62 9.04
CA ILE A 248 6.91 -0.14 9.07
C ILE A 248 8.29 0.46 9.39
N PHE A 249 9.06 -0.14 10.31
CA PHE A 249 10.39 0.36 10.67
C PHE A 249 11.39 0.28 9.51
N PHE A 250 11.14 -0.64 8.56
CA PHE A 250 11.83 -0.78 7.27
C PHE A 250 11.28 0.17 6.15
N CYS A 251 10.41 1.13 6.48
CA CYS A 251 9.71 1.92 5.45
C CYS A 251 9.79 3.45 5.63
N ASP A 252 10.42 3.97 6.67
CA ASP A 252 10.44 5.42 6.90
C ASP A 252 11.72 6.08 6.37
N VAL A 253 11.66 6.66 5.17
CA VAL A 253 11.67 8.13 4.92
C VAL A 253 11.47 8.38 3.42
N SER A 254 10.20 8.38 2.97
CA SER A 254 9.67 9.25 1.90
C SER A 254 8.21 8.89 1.67
N MET A 255 7.33 9.88 1.90
CA MET A 255 5.86 9.84 1.79
C MET A 255 5.16 9.43 3.09
N LYS A 256 4.89 10.45 3.92
CA LYS A 256 3.60 10.52 4.62
C LYS A 256 2.51 10.55 3.54
N LEU A 257 1.97 9.39 3.22
CA LEU A 257 0.77 9.25 2.43
C LEU A 257 0.01 8.04 2.96
N PRO A 258 -1.23 8.19 3.43
CA PRO A 258 -1.74 7.21 4.37
C PRO A 258 -2.61 6.23 3.58
N MET A 259 -2.28 4.95 3.73
CA MET A 259 -2.76 3.81 2.95
C MET A 259 -3.29 2.76 3.92
N LEU A 260 -4.61 2.54 3.93
CA LEU A 260 -5.36 1.33 4.40
C LEU A 260 -6.82 1.66 4.81
N GLY A 261 -7.58 2.42 4.01
CA GLY A 261 -9.03 2.19 3.99
C GLY A 261 -9.30 0.93 3.15
N THR A 262 -9.90 -0.12 3.73
CA THR A 262 -10.25 -1.44 3.16
C THR A 262 -9.13 -2.49 3.03
N ILE A 263 -9.02 -3.31 4.06
CA ILE A 263 -8.20 -4.52 4.28
C ILE A 263 -9.10 -5.74 3.94
N LEU A 264 -8.76 -6.82 3.22
CA LEU A 264 -7.49 -7.54 3.05
C LEU A 264 -7.68 -8.64 1.97
N ALA A 265 -6.94 -8.62 0.85
CA ALA A 265 -6.35 -9.84 0.26
C ALA A 265 -5.44 -9.56 -0.95
N PHE A 266 -5.52 -8.38 -1.57
CA PHE A 266 -4.72 -8.05 -2.77
C PHE A 266 -3.22 -7.80 -2.49
N PHE A 267 -2.82 -7.68 -1.22
CA PHE A 267 -1.54 -7.06 -0.86
C PHE A 267 -0.37 -8.02 -0.58
N SER A 268 -0.57 -9.34 -0.53
CA SER A 268 0.55 -10.26 -0.26
C SER A 268 1.36 -10.68 -1.50
N VAL A 269 0.95 -10.31 -2.72
CA VAL A 269 1.68 -10.70 -3.94
C VAL A 269 1.94 -9.52 -4.88
N ILE A 270 1.01 -8.56 -5.01
CA ILE A 270 1.15 -7.41 -5.94
C ILE A 270 1.76 -6.17 -5.26
N LEU A 271 1.47 -5.92 -3.97
CA LEU A 271 2.22 -4.87 -3.24
C LEU A 271 3.66 -5.32 -2.97
N THR A 272 3.89 -6.61 -2.82
CA THR A 272 5.24 -7.18 -2.74
C THR A 272 6.02 -7.00 -4.04
N THR A 273 5.39 -6.80 -5.19
CA THR A 273 6.09 -6.44 -6.44
C THR A 273 6.22 -4.92 -6.60
N MET A 274 5.17 -4.12 -6.40
CA MET A 274 5.26 -2.66 -6.59
C MET A 274 6.02 -1.91 -5.48
N ALA A 275 5.91 -2.30 -4.21
CA ALA A 275 6.74 -1.78 -3.13
C ALA A 275 8.18 -2.32 -3.23
N ALA A 276 8.35 -3.57 -3.68
CA ALA A 276 9.71 -4.08 -3.90
C ALA A 276 10.42 -3.38 -5.05
N ASN A 277 9.71 -2.92 -6.09
CA ASN A 277 10.27 -2.07 -7.16
C ASN A 277 10.77 -0.70 -6.66
N LYS A 278 10.43 -0.30 -5.43
CA LYS A 278 10.87 0.94 -4.79
C LYS A 278 11.87 0.73 -3.65
N GLU A 279 12.36 -0.50 -3.44
CA GLU A 279 13.46 -0.77 -2.50
C GLU A 279 14.66 0.14 -2.85
N ARG A 280 15.34 0.68 -1.83
CA ARG A 280 16.52 1.54 -1.99
C ARG A 280 17.75 0.92 -1.36
N THR A 281 18.91 1.14 -1.96
CA THR A 281 20.21 0.75 -1.39
C THR A 281 21.19 1.91 -1.40
N PHE A 282 22.07 1.94 -0.40
CA PHE A 282 23.21 2.84 -0.38
C PHE A 282 24.42 2.18 -1.06
N ILE A 283 24.95 2.81 -2.10
CA ILE A 283 26.17 2.40 -2.78
C ILE A 283 27.18 3.54 -2.68
N MET A 284 28.42 3.24 -2.33
CA MET A 284 29.47 4.27 -2.24
C MET A 284 30.73 3.82 -2.95
N VAL A 285 31.16 4.61 -3.94
CA VAL A 285 32.51 4.46 -4.51
C VAL A 285 33.52 4.96 -3.48
N LYS A 286 34.44 4.09 -3.10
CA LYS A 286 35.50 4.34 -2.11
C LYS A 286 36.64 5.19 -2.70
N PRO A 287 37.55 5.73 -1.87
CA PRO A 287 38.59 6.64 -2.36
C PRO A 287 39.45 6.08 -3.50
N ASP A 288 39.82 4.80 -3.44
CA ASP A 288 40.55 4.11 -4.51
C ASP A 288 39.72 3.93 -5.79
N GLY A 289 38.41 3.77 -5.71
CA GLY A 289 37.52 3.75 -6.89
C GLY A 289 37.47 5.11 -7.60
N VAL A 290 37.44 6.20 -6.83
CA VAL A 290 37.50 7.57 -7.37
C VAL A 290 38.86 7.86 -7.98
N GLN A 291 39.95 7.61 -7.24
CA GLN A 291 41.33 7.84 -7.69
C GLN A 291 41.68 7.07 -8.98
N ARG A 292 41.04 5.91 -9.20
CA ARG A 292 41.25 5.08 -10.39
C ARG A 292 40.33 5.43 -11.56
N GLY A 293 39.51 6.48 -11.44
CA GLY A 293 38.60 6.92 -12.52
C GLY A 293 37.48 5.92 -12.83
N LEU A 294 37.00 5.17 -11.83
CA LEU A 294 36.00 4.11 -12.04
C LEU A 294 34.55 4.54 -11.75
N VAL A 295 34.33 5.78 -11.29
CA VAL A 295 33.00 6.30 -10.93
C VAL A 295 31.99 6.11 -12.06
N GLY A 296 32.30 6.60 -13.27
CA GLY A 296 31.41 6.48 -14.43
C GLY A 296 31.13 5.03 -14.82
N LYS A 297 32.14 4.14 -14.76
CA LYS A 297 31.97 2.71 -15.06
C LYS A 297 31.07 2.00 -14.05
N ILE A 298 31.13 2.40 -12.79
CA ILE A 298 30.28 1.84 -11.73
C ILE A 298 28.83 2.31 -11.94
N ILE A 299 28.61 3.62 -12.10
CA ILE A 299 27.27 4.19 -12.35
C ILE A 299 26.64 3.53 -13.58
N GLN A 300 27.39 3.46 -14.68
CA GLN A 300 26.94 2.84 -15.93
C GLN A 300 26.41 1.41 -15.73
N ARG A 301 27.02 0.59 -14.86
CA ARG A 301 26.53 -0.77 -14.60
C ARG A 301 25.16 -0.79 -13.92
N PHE A 302 24.90 0.14 -13.01
CA PHE A 302 23.60 0.26 -12.34
C PHE A 302 22.54 0.84 -13.29
N GLU A 303 22.88 1.85 -14.09
CA GLU A 303 21.97 2.42 -15.11
C GLU A 303 21.59 1.38 -16.16
N GLN A 304 22.57 0.66 -16.72
CA GLN A 304 22.32 -0.39 -17.72
C GLN A 304 21.50 -1.57 -17.19
N LYS A 305 21.57 -1.81 -15.86
CA LYS A 305 20.75 -2.84 -15.22
C LYS A 305 19.27 -2.44 -15.13
N GLY A 306 18.96 -1.14 -15.20
CA GLY A 306 17.61 -0.60 -15.08
C GLY A 306 17.28 -0.03 -13.69
N PHE A 307 18.27 0.11 -12.81
CA PHE A 307 18.06 0.77 -11.51
C PHE A 307 17.98 2.28 -11.67
N LYS A 308 17.14 2.90 -10.84
CA LYS A 308 16.91 4.35 -10.84
C LYS A 308 17.88 5.03 -9.88
N LEU A 309 18.59 6.04 -10.34
CA LEU A 309 19.43 6.89 -9.50
C LEU A 309 18.54 7.92 -8.76
N VAL A 310 18.54 7.88 -7.44
CA VAL A 310 17.72 8.77 -6.58
C VAL A 310 18.54 9.91 -5.99
N ALA A 311 19.78 9.63 -5.62
CA ALA A 311 20.69 10.63 -5.09
C ALA A 311 22.13 10.30 -5.44
N LEU A 312 22.95 11.33 -5.60
CA LEU A 312 24.38 11.22 -5.85
C LEU A 312 25.07 12.46 -5.32
N LYS A 313 26.19 12.29 -4.62
CA LYS A 313 27.10 13.41 -4.33
C LYS A 313 28.55 12.98 -4.36
N HIS A 314 29.43 13.93 -4.62
CA HIS A 314 30.88 13.76 -4.53
C HIS A 314 31.37 14.54 -3.30
N THR A 315 31.90 13.85 -2.31
CA THR A 315 32.22 14.47 -1.00
C THR A 315 33.45 13.87 -0.36
N TRP A 316 34.05 14.63 0.56
CA TRP A 316 35.06 14.11 1.49
C TRP A 316 34.38 13.81 2.82
N ALA A 317 34.22 12.53 3.16
CA ALA A 317 33.51 12.11 4.37
C ALA A 317 34.34 12.44 5.62
N SER A 318 33.73 13.06 6.64
CA SER A 318 34.40 13.35 7.90
C SER A 318 34.72 12.06 8.66
N LYS A 319 35.69 12.12 9.57
CA LYS A 319 36.05 10.96 10.39
C LYS A 319 34.88 10.52 11.27
N GLU A 320 34.17 11.48 11.86
CA GLU A 320 33.00 11.24 12.72
C GLU A 320 31.87 10.57 11.95
N LEU A 321 31.63 10.96 10.69
CA LEU A 321 30.64 10.33 9.83
C LEU A 321 31.01 8.86 9.53
N LEU A 322 32.28 8.61 9.24
CA LEU A 322 32.79 7.26 8.94
C LEU A 322 32.78 6.34 10.17
N GLU A 323 33.08 6.89 11.35
CA GLU A 323 32.98 6.16 12.62
C GLU A 323 31.54 5.75 12.93
N LYS A 324 30.56 6.65 12.66
CA LYS A 324 29.14 6.31 12.76
C LYS A 324 28.71 5.26 11.74
N HIS A 325 29.15 5.40 10.50
CA HIS A 325 28.80 4.47 9.42
C HIS A 325 29.33 3.05 9.67
N TYR A 326 30.52 2.92 10.26
CA TYR A 326 31.13 1.62 10.58
C TYR A 326 31.00 1.24 12.07
N ALA A 327 30.04 1.80 12.80
CA ALA A 327 29.93 1.62 14.25
C ALA A 327 29.88 0.14 14.70
N ASP A 328 29.22 -0.72 13.92
CA ASP A 328 29.13 -2.18 14.19
C ASP A 328 30.49 -2.89 14.10
N LEU A 329 31.46 -2.28 13.43
CA LEU A 329 32.82 -2.77 13.31
C LEU A 329 33.78 -2.15 14.32
N SER A 330 33.33 -1.25 15.20
CA SER A 330 34.17 -0.52 16.16
C SER A 330 35.04 -1.41 17.05
N ALA A 331 34.54 -2.59 17.42
CA ALA A 331 35.27 -3.58 18.21
C ALA A 331 36.29 -4.40 17.39
N ARG A 332 36.33 -4.27 16.06
CA ARG A 332 37.25 -5.02 15.18
C ARG A 332 38.62 -4.36 15.14
N PRO A 333 39.72 -5.14 15.16
CA PRO A 333 41.08 -4.59 15.22
C PRO A 333 41.46 -3.74 13.99
N PHE A 334 40.78 -3.93 12.86
CA PHE A 334 41.01 -3.19 11.62
C PHE A 334 40.20 -1.88 11.52
N PHE A 335 39.30 -1.59 12.46
CA PHE A 335 38.41 -0.42 12.40
C PHE A 335 39.13 0.92 12.29
N PRO A 336 40.18 1.22 13.10
CA PRO A 336 40.92 2.48 12.95
C PRO A 336 41.55 2.64 11.56
N GLY A 337 42.08 1.54 11.00
CA GLY A 337 42.64 1.52 9.65
C GLY A 337 41.59 1.72 8.56
N LEU A 338 40.40 1.15 8.73
CA LEU A 338 39.27 1.32 7.81
C LEU A 338 38.80 2.77 7.75
N VAL A 339 38.60 3.40 8.91
CA VAL A 339 38.18 4.81 9.01
C VAL A 339 39.25 5.72 8.39
N ASN A 340 40.53 5.51 8.71
CA ASN A 340 41.62 6.31 8.15
C ASN A 340 41.72 6.17 6.62
N TYR A 341 41.54 4.96 6.09
CA TYR A 341 41.53 4.73 4.64
C TYR A 341 40.32 5.39 3.96
N MET A 342 39.12 5.26 4.54
CA MET A 342 37.92 5.87 3.97
C MET A 342 37.96 7.41 4.03
N ASN A 343 38.66 7.97 5.01
CA ASN A 343 38.89 9.41 5.16
C ASN A 343 40.07 9.92 4.30
N SER A 344 40.82 9.05 3.61
CA SER A 344 42.05 9.45 2.89
C SER A 344 41.79 10.08 1.52
N GLY A 345 40.55 10.19 1.07
CA GLY A 345 40.20 10.76 -0.23
C GLY A 345 38.70 10.92 -0.42
N PRO A 346 38.28 11.50 -1.56
CA PRO A 346 36.87 11.70 -1.85
C PRO A 346 36.15 10.38 -2.12
N VAL A 347 34.87 10.36 -1.81
CA VAL A 347 33.95 9.25 -2.05
C VAL A 347 32.76 9.73 -2.88
N VAL A 348 32.10 8.79 -3.57
CA VAL A 348 30.84 9.04 -4.29
C VAL A 348 29.74 8.16 -3.70
N PRO A 349 29.09 8.61 -2.61
CA PRO A 349 27.86 7.99 -2.13
C PRO A 349 26.71 8.24 -3.11
N MET A 350 25.87 7.23 -3.26
CA MET A 350 24.73 7.18 -4.17
C MET A 350 23.59 6.39 -3.54
N VAL A 351 22.36 6.73 -3.94
CA VAL A 351 21.15 5.96 -3.61
C VAL A 351 20.54 5.45 -4.91
N TRP A 352 20.38 4.14 -4.99
CA TRP A 352 19.75 3.46 -6.13
C TRP A 352 18.43 2.83 -5.69
N GLU A 353 17.43 2.89 -6.56
CA GLU A 353 16.07 2.39 -6.33
C GLU A 353 15.69 1.34 -7.39
N GLY A 354 15.05 0.26 -6.97
CA GLY A 354 14.54 -0.78 -7.86
C GLY A 354 14.29 -2.12 -7.17
N LEU A 355 13.72 -3.07 -7.92
CA LEU A 355 13.35 -4.39 -7.40
C LEU A 355 14.54 -5.17 -6.81
N ASN A 356 14.50 -5.46 -5.50
CA ASN A 356 15.57 -6.17 -4.77
C ASN A 356 16.96 -5.53 -4.96
N VAL A 357 17.04 -4.20 -5.10
CA VAL A 357 18.28 -3.47 -5.41
C VAL A 357 19.39 -3.67 -4.37
N VAL A 358 19.08 -3.92 -3.09
CA VAL A 358 20.07 -4.25 -2.05
C VAL A 358 20.75 -5.58 -2.40
N LYS A 359 19.95 -6.64 -2.55
CA LYS A 359 20.46 -8.00 -2.83
C LYS A 359 21.18 -8.06 -4.17
N THR A 360 20.55 -7.54 -5.23
CA THR A 360 21.10 -7.57 -6.59
C THR A 360 22.27 -6.61 -6.74
N GLY A 361 22.26 -5.45 -6.08
CA GLY A 361 23.40 -4.55 -5.97
C GLY A 361 24.61 -5.24 -5.36
N ARG A 362 24.44 -5.96 -4.24
CA ARG A 362 25.51 -6.78 -3.64
C ARG A 362 26.05 -7.85 -4.59
N GLN A 363 25.18 -8.49 -5.37
CA GLN A 363 25.60 -9.47 -6.39
C GLN A 363 26.42 -8.80 -7.51
N MET A 364 25.99 -7.62 -7.99
CA MET A 364 26.74 -6.85 -8.98
C MET A 364 28.10 -6.37 -8.46
N LEU A 365 28.18 -6.03 -7.17
CA LEU A 365 29.43 -5.66 -6.52
C LEU A 365 30.43 -6.82 -6.47
N GLY A 366 29.96 -8.05 -6.24
CA GLY A 366 30.80 -9.22 -5.98
C GLY A 366 31.14 -9.40 -4.50
N ALA A 367 31.81 -10.49 -4.14
CA ALA A 367 32.20 -10.80 -2.76
C ALA A 367 33.03 -9.68 -2.12
N THR A 368 32.95 -9.50 -0.79
CA THR A 368 33.72 -8.44 -0.10
C THR A 368 35.22 -8.58 -0.33
N ASN A 369 35.72 -9.82 -0.36
CA ASN A 369 37.07 -10.16 -0.79
C ASN A 369 37.10 -10.31 -2.32
N PRO A 370 37.87 -9.47 -3.04
CA PRO A 370 37.95 -9.55 -4.51
C PRO A 370 38.43 -10.90 -5.04
N ALA A 371 39.27 -11.63 -4.29
CA ALA A 371 39.73 -12.96 -4.70
C ALA A 371 38.57 -13.97 -4.87
N ASP A 372 37.46 -13.76 -4.15
CA ASP A 372 36.25 -14.58 -4.21
C ASP A 372 35.18 -13.97 -5.14
N SER A 373 35.48 -12.87 -5.81
CA SER A 373 34.55 -12.19 -6.72
C SER A 373 34.66 -12.73 -8.14
N LEU A 374 33.52 -13.11 -8.73
CA LEU A 374 33.47 -13.66 -10.08
C LEU A 374 33.71 -12.57 -11.15
N PRO A 375 34.34 -12.91 -12.30
CA PRO A 375 34.39 -12.02 -13.47
C PRO A 375 32.98 -11.55 -13.88
N GLY A 376 32.87 -10.28 -14.28
CA GLY A 376 31.60 -9.60 -14.54
C GLY A 376 31.04 -8.84 -13.33
N THR A 377 31.48 -9.14 -12.11
CA THR A 377 31.19 -8.31 -10.92
C THR A 377 32.15 -7.13 -10.84
N ILE A 378 31.75 -6.03 -10.18
CA ILE A 378 32.58 -4.82 -10.06
C ILE A 378 33.92 -5.14 -9.39
N ARG A 379 33.92 -5.93 -8.31
CA ARG A 379 35.17 -6.30 -7.63
C ARG A 379 35.97 -7.34 -8.41
N GLY A 380 35.32 -8.30 -9.06
CA GLY A 380 36.02 -9.30 -9.89
C GLY A 380 36.74 -8.66 -11.07
N ASP A 381 36.13 -7.64 -11.70
CA ASP A 381 36.73 -6.98 -12.87
C ASP A 381 37.79 -5.93 -12.52
N PHE A 382 37.70 -5.33 -11.33
CA PHE A 382 38.49 -4.14 -11.01
C PHE A 382 39.30 -4.22 -9.71
N CYS A 383 39.19 -5.26 -8.89
CA CYS A 383 39.88 -5.32 -7.60
C CYS A 383 40.75 -6.56 -7.46
N ILE A 384 41.74 -6.49 -6.55
CA ILE A 384 42.66 -7.59 -6.25
C ILE A 384 42.67 -7.89 -4.74
N GLN A 385 42.75 -6.87 -3.89
CA GLN A 385 42.87 -7.03 -2.43
C GLN A 385 41.66 -6.48 -1.68
N VAL A 386 41.29 -7.15 -0.57
CA VAL A 386 40.11 -6.80 0.27
C VAL A 386 40.13 -5.36 0.81
N GLY A 387 41.30 -4.84 1.16
CA GLY A 387 41.45 -3.46 1.65
C GLY A 387 41.37 -2.38 0.57
N ARG A 388 41.27 -2.76 -0.72
CA ARG A 388 41.17 -1.88 -1.89
C ARG A 388 40.11 -2.42 -2.85
N ASN A 389 38.91 -2.63 -2.31
CA ASN A 389 37.78 -3.23 -3.01
C ASN A 389 36.82 -2.20 -3.63
N ILE A 390 37.28 -0.95 -3.82
CA ILE A 390 36.70 0.21 -4.54
C ILE A 390 35.26 0.66 -4.28
N ILE A 391 34.42 -0.18 -3.68
CA ILE A 391 32.98 0.07 -3.58
C ILE A 391 32.39 -0.56 -2.32
N HIS A 392 31.47 0.15 -1.69
CA HIS A 392 30.61 -0.30 -0.59
C HIS A 392 29.17 -0.42 -1.11
N GLY A 393 28.41 -1.34 -0.52
CA GLY A 393 26.98 -1.45 -0.72
C GLY A 393 26.34 -2.12 0.48
N SER A 394 25.17 -1.62 0.90
CA SER A 394 24.41 -2.12 2.05
C SER A 394 24.15 -3.63 1.92
N ASP A 395 24.27 -4.35 3.02
CA ASP A 395 24.16 -5.82 3.06
C ASP A 395 22.74 -6.33 3.38
N ALA A 396 21.90 -5.47 3.97
CA ALA A 396 20.49 -5.69 4.23
C ALA A 396 19.70 -4.39 4.00
N VAL A 397 18.38 -4.50 3.88
CA VAL A 397 17.48 -3.34 3.69
C VAL A 397 17.55 -2.41 4.92
N GLU A 398 17.61 -2.98 6.12
CA GLU A 398 17.80 -2.31 7.42
C GLU A 398 19.09 -1.46 7.43
N SER A 399 20.18 -2.04 6.92
CA SER A 399 21.46 -1.33 6.79
C SER A 399 21.36 -0.23 5.75
N ALA A 400 20.65 -0.45 4.65
CA ALA A 400 20.47 0.55 3.60
C ALA A 400 19.75 1.80 4.11
N GLU A 401 18.64 1.65 4.85
CA GLU A 401 17.92 2.79 5.43
C GLU A 401 18.79 3.61 6.38
N LYS A 402 19.48 2.93 7.31
CA LYS A 402 20.41 3.58 8.26
C LYS A 402 21.51 4.33 7.53
N GLU A 403 22.10 3.71 6.49
CA GLU A 403 23.14 4.31 5.68
C GLU A 403 22.62 5.50 4.87
N ILE A 404 21.46 5.38 4.21
CA ILE A 404 20.85 6.48 3.44
C ILE A 404 20.57 7.66 4.36
N ALA A 405 19.91 7.45 5.51
CA ALA A 405 19.58 8.50 6.47
C ALA A 405 20.81 9.16 7.11
N LEU A 406 21.91 8.40 7.26
CA LEU A 406 23.17 8.93 7.78
C LEU A 406 23.89 9.79 6.74
N TRP A 407 23.84 9.42 5.46
CA TRP A 407 24.61 10.06 4.40
C TRP A 407 23.85 11.14 3.64
N PHE A 408 22.52 11.09 3.57
CA PHE A 408 21.68 12.01 2.80
C PHE A 408 20.54 12.56 3.63
N ASN A 409 20.25 13.85 3.46
CA ASN A 409 18.99 14.43 3.93
C ASN A 409 17.88 14.22 2.90
N GLU A 410 16.63 14.39 3.32
CA GLU A 410 15.44 14.18 2.48
C GLU A 410 15.44 15.00 1.18
N LYS A 411 15.97 16.22 1.22
CA LYS A 411 15.99 17.12 0.04
C LYS A 411 17.04 16.70 -0.99
N GLU A 412 18.01 15.87 -0.61
CA GLU A 412 18.99 15.29 -1.53
C GLU A 412 18.43 14.07 -2.28
N LEU A 413 17.29 13.51 -1.86
CA LEU A 413 16.63 12.38 -2.51
C LEU A 413 15.61 12.89 -3.53
N VAL A 414 15.86 12.65 -4.82
CA VAL A 414 15.02 13.19 -5.89
C VAL A 414 13.99 12.17 -6.36
N THR A 415 12.73 12.55 -6.31
CA THR A 415 11.61 11.76 -6.85
C THR A 415 11.38 12.09 -8.33
N TRP A 416 11.49 11.08 -9.19
CA TRP A 416 11.21 11.18 -10.62
C TRP A 416 10.83 9.80 -11.19
N THR A 417 10.23 9.77 -12.37
CA THR A 417 9.81 8.53 -13.05
C THR A 417 10.69 8.27 -14.27
N PRO A 418 11.45 7.15 -14.33
CA PRO A 418 12.20 6.78 -15.52
C PRO A 418 11.28 6.48 -16.70
N ALA A 419 11.57 7.05 -17.87
CA ALA A 419 10.78 6.78 -19.08
C ALA A 419 10.83 5.30 -19.52
N ALA A 420 11.85 4.57 -19.09
CA ALA A 420 12.02 3.15 -19.38
C ALA A 420 11.30 2.22 -18.37
N ASN A 421 10.61 2.77 -17.36
CA ASN A 421 10.06 2.00 -16.24
C ASN A 421 9.15 0.85 -16.71
N ASP A 422 8.24 1.14 -17.64
CA ASP A 422 7.25 0.16 -18.17
C ASP A 422 7.87 -0.91 -19.06
N TRP A 423 9.15 -0.77 -19.42
CA TRP A 423 9.93 -1.77 -20.17
C TRP A 423 10.84 -2.60 -19.27
N ILE A 424 11.00 -2.21 -18.01
CA ILE A 424 11.89 -2.86 -17.03
C ILE A 424 11.05 -3.67 -16.02
N TYR A 425 9.87 -3.17 -15.65
CA TYR A 425 8.95 -3.80 -14.69
C TYR A 425 7.61 -4.06 -15.36
N GLU A 426 7.04 -5.26 -15.13
CA GLU A 426 5.75 -5.71 -15.66
C GLU A 426 4.55 -5.35 -14.78
#